data_AF-M6VS41-F1
#
_entry.id   AF-M6VS41-F1
#
_cell.length_a   1.000
_cell.length_b   1.000
_cell.length_c   1.000
_cell.angle_alpha   90.00
_cell.angle_beta   90.00
_cell.angle_gamma   90.00
#
_symmetry.space_group_name_H-M   'P 1'
#
loop_
_entity.id
_entity.type
_entity.pdbx_description
1 polymer ?
#
loop_
_entity_poly.entity_id
_entity_poly.type
_entity_poly.pdbx_seq_one_letter_code
_entity_poly.pdbx_strand_id
1 'polypeptide(L)'
;MQHLQKLYLSSNKITILPKEIGKLQKLEYLYLEVNKLTTLPQEIGQLRNLKVLYLDHNNLANIPKEIGNPQKSTNVRFKQQQAHNSSQRNRKLAKLTNVIFRS
;
A
#
# COMPACT_ATOMS: atom_id res chain seq x y z
N MET A 1 5.69 20.38 15.32
CA MET A 1 6.37 20.56 14.02
C MET A 1 6.67 19.20 13.41
N GLN A 2 5.99 18.80 12.34
CA GLN A 2 6.45 17.65 11.53
C GLN A 2 6.72 18.18 10.13
N HIS A 3 7.95 18.64 9.90
CA HIS A 3 8.47 19.07 8.60
C HIS A 3 9.00 17.89 7.77
N LEU A 4 8.73 16.66 8.22
CA LEU A 4 9.24 15.47 7.56
C LEU A 4 8.55 15.31 6.21
N GLN A 5 9.32 15.51 5.13
CA GLN A 5 8.87 15.36 3.76
C GLN A 5 9.19 13.98 3.18
N LYS A 6 10.25 13.34 3.66
CA LYS A 6 10.74 12.06 3.17
C LYS A 6 10.96 11.12 4.35
N LEU A 7 10.41 9.92 4.27
CA LEU A 7 10.59 8.88 5.27
C LEU A 7 11.06 7.61 4.56
N TYR A 8 12.29 7.21 4.89
CA TYR A 8 12.95 6.02 4.35
C TYR A 8 12.94 4.92 5.39
N LEU A 9 12.17 3.87 5.13
CA LEU A 9 12.00 2.71 6.00
C LEU A 9 12.21 1.39 5.23
N SER A 10 12.75 1.45 4.02
CA SER A 10 12.98 0.27 3.19
C SER A 10 13.99 -0.70 3.82
N SER A 11 13.90 -1.98 3.48
CA SER A 11 14.81 -3.06 3.95
C SER A 11 14.84 -3.24 5.47
N ASN A 12 13.67 -3.18 6.10
CA ASN A 12 13.51 -3.43 7.53
C ASN A 12 12.63 -4.67 7.80
N LYS A 13 12.30 -4.91 9.07
CA LYS A 13 11.40 -5.99 9.50
C LYS A 13 10.04 -5.46 9.97
N ILE A 14 9.59 -4.32 9.43
CA ILE A 14 8.35 -3.67 9.85
C ILE A 14 7.17 -4.54 9.43
N THR A 15 6.35 -4.91 10.40
CA THR A 15 5.14 -5.73 10.21
C THR A 15 3.86 -4.89 10.21
N ILE A 16 3.89 -3.72 10.86
CA ILE A 16 2.76 -2.79 10.96
C ILE A 16 3.26 -1.35 10.96
N LEU A 17 2.48 -0.44 10.39
CA LEU A 17 2.65 1.00 10.57
C LEU A 17 1.67 1.51 11.64
N PRO A 18 2.13 2.38 12.55
CA PRO A 18 1.25 3.01 13.52
C PRO A 18 0.26 3.96 12.82
N LYS A 19 -0.96 4.09 13.37
CA LYS A 19 -1.98 5.04 12.87
C LYS A 19 -1.48 6.49 12.85
N GLU A 20 -0.53 6.80 13.73
CA GLU A 20 0.14 8.10 13.84
C GLU A 20 0.88 8.50 12.57
N ILE A 21 1.13 7.59 11.62
CA ILE A 21 1.67 7.94 10.30
C ILE A 21 0.81 9.02 9.63
N GLY A 22 -0.52 8.99 9.82
CA GLY A 22 -1.44 9.98 9.29
C GLY A 22 -1.20 11.41 9.81
N LYS A 23 -0.45 11.59 10.90
CA LYS A 23 -0.10 12.91 11.44
C LYS A 23 0.99 13.62 10.62
N LEU A 24 1.75 12.89 9.80
CA LEU A 24 2.82 13.43 8.95
C LEU A 24 2.25 14.21 7.74
N GLN A 25 1.51 15.29 8.00
CA GLN A 25 0.77 16.03 6.98
C GLN A 25 1.65 16.63 5.87
N LYS A 26 2.96 16.82 6.11
CA LYS A 26 3.93 17.32 5.12
C LYS A 26 4.70 16.22 4.40
N LEU A 27 4.41 14.94 4.66
CA LEU A 27 5.12 13.83 4.03
C LEU A 27 4.75 13.73 2.55
N GLU A 28 5.77 13.72 1.71
CA GLU A 28 5.67 13.62 0.25
C GLU A 28 6.16 12.26 -0.26
N TYR A 29 7.16 11.66 0.39
CA TYR A 29 7.76 10.41 -0.03
C TYR A 29 7.83 9.42 1.13
N LEU A 30 7.23 8.25 0.94
CA LEU A 30 7.26 7.14 1.90
C LEU A 30 7.78 5.89 1.22
N TYR A 31 8.96 5.45 1.63
CA TYR A 31 9.65 4.27 1.12
C TYR A 31 9.58 3.16 2.15
N LEU A 32 8.89 2.07 1.82
CA LEU A 32 8.60 0.94 2.70
C LEU A 32 8.91 -0.41 2.04
N GLU A 33 9.65 -0.40 0.93
CA GLU A 33 9.97 -1.61 0.20
C GLU A 33 10.79 -2.58 1.04
N VAL A 34 10.68 -3.87 0.76
CA VAL A 34 11.45 -4.91 1.46
C VAL A 34 11.18 -4.85 2.98
N ASN A 35 9.92 -5.04 3.34
CA ASN A 35 9.43 -5.14 4.72
C ASN A 35 8.48 -6.34 4.84
N LYS A 36 7.80 -6.48 5.98
CA LYS A 36 6.86 -7.59 6.25
C LYS A 36 5.44 -7.08 6.50
N LEU A 37 5.08 -5.92 5.95
CA LEU A 37 3.76 -5.32 6.14
C LEU A 37 2.70 -6.26 5.57
N THR A 38 1.70 -6.60 6.38
CA THR A 38 0.54 -7.40 5.96
C THR A 38 -0.67 -6.51 5.66
N THR A 39 -0.73 -5.33 6.28
CA THR A 39 -1.75 -4.31 6.06
C THR A 39 -1.14 -2.91 6.14
N LEU A 40 -1.91 -1.90 5.71
CA LEU A 40 -1.62 -0.49 5.96
C LEU A 40 -2.77 0.11 6.78
N PRO A 41 -2.49 1.02 7.73
CA PRO A 41 -3.54 1.72 8.47
C PRO A 41 -4.34 2.61 7.52
N GLN A 42 -5.65 2.74 7.72
CA GLN A 42 -6.51 3.64 6.93
C GLN A 42 -6.04 5.10 7.00
N GLU A 43 -5.36 5.48 8.10
CA GLU A 43 -4.78 6.80 8.33
C GLU A 43 -3.70 7.17 7.31
N ILE A 44 -3.18 6.22 6.54
CA ILE A 44 -2.29 6.54 5.40
C ILE A 44 -3.01 7.43 4.36
N GLY A 45 -4.34 7.33 4.27
CA GLY A 45 -5.17 8.24 3.49
C GLY A 45 -5.15 9.69 3.98
N GLN A 46 -4.72 9.95 5.22
CA GLN A 46 -4.60 11.30 5.77
C GLN A 46 -3.33 12.02 5.31
N LEU A 47 -2.38 11.33 4.66
CA LEU A 47 -1.16 11.93 4.11
C LEU A 47 -1.47 12.75 2.86
N ARG A 48 -1.97 13.98 3.04
CA ARG A 48 -2.51 14.83 1.95
C ARG A 48 -1.48 15.20 0.90
N ASN A 49 -0.21 15.33 1.29
CA ASN A 49 0.88 15.73 0.40
C ASN A 49 1.67 14.54 -0.17
N LEU A 50 1.23 13.29 0.06
CA LEU A 50 1.98 12.12 -0.38
C LEU A 50 1.97 12.01 -1.91
N LYS A 51 3.17 12.12 -2.50
CA LYS A 51 3.41 12.01 -3.94
C LYS A 51 3.85 10.60 -4.31
N VAL A 52 4.65 9.97 -3.46
CA VAL A 52 5.24 8.65 -3.72
C VAL A 52 5.07 7.72 -2.52
N LEU A 53 4.53 6.54 -2.78
CA LEU A 53 4.42 5.45 -1.82
C LEU A 53 4.96 4.16 -2.44
N TYR A 54 6.12 3.69 -1.98
CA TYR A 54 6.72 2.45 -2.46
C TYR A 54 6.59 1.33 -1.42
N LEU A 55 5.97 0.22 -1.84
CA LEU A 55 5.56 -0.91 -0.99
C LEU A 55 6.02 -2.26 -1.53
N ASP A 56 6.84 -2.27 -2.59
CA ASP A 56 7.33 -3.49 -3.22
C ASP A 56 7.99 -4.43 -2.19
N HIS A 57 7.88 -5.74 -2.37
CA HIS A 57 8.45 -6.73 -1.46
C HIS A 57 7.92 -6.61 -0.02
N ASN A 58 6.60 -6.45 0.13
CA ASN A 58 5.85 -6.66 1.38
C ASN A 58 4.83 -7.80 1.24
N ASN A 59 4.17 -8.17 2.32
CA ASN A 59 3.17 -9.25 2.38
C ASN A 59 1.73 -8.69 2.35
N LEU A 60 1.52 -7.53 1.72
CA LEU A 60 0.21 -6.87 1.68
C LEU A 60 -0.76 -7.68 0.82
N ALA A 61 -1.92 -8.00 1.38
CA ALA A 61 -3.00 -8.65 0.62
C ALA A 61 -3.75 -7.64 -0.27
N ASN A 62 -3.90 -6.41 0.22
CA ASN A 62 -4.61 -5.33 -0.43
C ASN A 62 -4.02 -3.96 -0.04
N ILE A 63 -4.45 -2.92 -0.75
CA ILE A 63 -4.17 -1.52 -0.43
C ILE A 63 -5.47 -0.88 0.08
N PRO A 64 -5.44 -0.11 1.19
CA PRO A 64 -6.62 0.63 1.67
C PRO A 64 -7.20 1.53 0.58
N LYS A 65 -8.53 1.54 0.46
CA LYS A 65 -9.26 2.38 -0.53
C LYS A 65 -8.99 3.87 -0.33
N GLU A 66 -8.60 4.26 0.88
CA GLU A 66 -8.27 5.63 1.29
C GLU A 66 -7.05 6.18 0.54
N ILE A 67 -6.18 5.32 0.01
CA ILE A 67 -5.07 5.72 -0.88
C ILE A 67 -5.58 6.08 -2.27
N GLY A 68 -6.63 5.41 -2.75
CA GLY A 68 -7.22 5.60 -4.08
C GLY A 68 -8.17 6.78 -4.21
N ASN A 69 -8.09 7.78 -3.33
CA ASN A 69 -8.94 8.96 -3.41
C ASN A 69 -8.68 9.70 -4.75
N PRO A 70 -9.69 9.89 -5.62
CA PRO A 70 -9.51 10.45 -6.96
C PRO A 70 -8.97 11.90 -6.96
N GLN A 71 -9.07 12.61 -5.83
CA GLN A 71 -8.50 13.95 -5.67
C GLN A 71 -6.99 13.94 -5.35
N LYS A 72 -6.39 12.76 -5.13
CA LYS A 72 -4.95 12.61 -4.86
C LYS A 72 -4.22 12.01 -6.05
N SER A 73 -3.25 12.76 -6.57
CA SER A 73 -2.24 12.23 -7.50
C SER A 73 -1.07 11.62 -6.71
N THR A 74 -1.29 10.44 -6.12
CA THR A 74 -0.23 9.68 -5.44
C THR A 74 0.25 8.54 -6.33
N ASN A 75 1.55 8.51 -6.63
CA ASN A 75 2.19 7.39 -7.31
C ASN A 75 2.43 6.26 -6.30
N VAL A 76 1.56 5.26 -6.34
CA VAL A 76 1.66 4.06 -5.50
C VAL A 76 2.32 2.95 -6.30
N ARG A 77 3.44 2.45 -5.79
CA ARG A 77 4.12 1.28 -6.35
C ARG A 77 3.99 0.12 -5.39
N PHE A 78 3.25 -0.89 -5.81
CA PHE A 78 3.05 -2.13 -5.09
C PHE A 78 3.05 -3.29 -6.09
N LYS A 79 4.10 -4.10 -6.08
CA LYS A 79 4.09 -5.42 -6.70
C LYS A 79 3.54 -6.43 -5.69
N GLN A 80 2.37 -6.97 -6.00
CA GLN A 80 1.84 -8.12 -5.27
C GLN A 80 2.86 -9.25 -5.33
N GLN A 81 3.41 -9.64 -4.19
CA GLN A 81 4.12 -10.91 -4.11
C GLN A 81 3.07 -11.98 -4.39
N GLN A 82 3.15 -12.61 -5.56
CA GLN A 82 2.45 -13.87 -5.77
C GLN A 82 2.92 -14.76 -4.61
N ALA A 83 1.98 -15.21 -3.79
CA ALA A 83 2.30 -16.15 -2.74
C ALA A 83 3.09 -17.28 -3.40
N HIS A 84 4.37 -17.42 -3.04
CA HIS A 84 5.14 -18.61 -3.31
C HIS A 84 4.61 -19.70 -2.38
N ASN A 85 3.32 -20.03 -2.56
CA ASN A 85 2.66 -21.20 -2.05
C ASN A 85 2.20 -21.96 -3.28
N SER A 86 3.09 -22.85 -3.69
CA SER A 86 2.83 -24.13 -4.32
C SER A 86 1.56 -24.79 -3.78
N SER A 87 0.37 -24.39 -4.23
CA SER A 87 -0.82 -25.23 -4.17
C SER A 87 -1.86 -24.76 -5.18
N GLN A 88 -2.01 -25.57 -6.23
CA GLN A 88 -2.98 -25.45 -7.30
C GLN A 88 -4.44 -25.56 -6.81
N ARG A 89 -5.03 -24.56 -6.12
CA ARG A 89 -6.45 -24.72 -5.71
C ARG A 89 -7.45 -23.59 -5.93
N ASN A 90 -7.06 -22.41 -6.43
CA ASN A 90 -8.03 -21.32 -6.66
C ASN A 90 -8.19 -20.85 -8.13
N ARG A 91 -7.90 -21.71 -9.13
CA ARG A 91 -8.29 -21.44 -10.53
C ARG A 91 -9.81 -21.54 -10.79
N LYS A 92 -10.62 -21.92 -9.80
CA LYS A 92 -12.08 -22.10 -9.97
C LYS A 92 -12.92 -20.86 -9.66
N LEU A 93 -12.38 -19.85 -8.97
CA LEU A 93 -13.12 -18.61 -8.64
C LEU A 93 -12.93 -17.47 -9.66
N ALA A 94 -11.88 -17.53 -10.49
CA ALA A 94 -11.59 -16.51 -11.51
C ALA A 94 -12.49 -16.57 -12.76
N LYS A 95 -13.46 -17.50 -12.83
CA LYS A 95 -14.42 -17.60 -13.95
C LYS A 95 -15.75 -16.87 -13.71
N LEU A 96 -16.00 -16.32 -12.53
CA LEU A 96 -17.34 -15.79 -12.17
C LEU A 96 -17.45 -14.25 -12.05
N THR A 97 -16.37 -13.48 -12.13
CA THR A 97 -16.43 -12.00 -11.99
C THR A 97 -16.14 -11.21 -13.27
N ASN A 98 -16.02 -11.87 -14.43
CA ASN A 98 -15.87 -11.20 -15.73
C ASN A 98 -17.21 -10.74 -16.37
N VAL A 99 -18.25 -10.58 -15.56
CA VAL A 99 -19.50 -9.94 -15.97
C VAL A 99 -19.69 -8.75 -15.03
N ILE A 100 -19.95 -7.58 -15.59
CA ILE A 100 -20.04 -6.26 -14.94
C ILE A 100 -18.69 -5.53 -14.87
N PHE A 101 -18.22 -5.05 -16.03
CA PHE A 101 -17.95 -3.62 -16.29
C PHE A 101 -17.71 -3.45 -17.80
N ARG A 102 -18.80 -3.21 -18.55
CA ARG A 102 -18.78 -2.69 -19.92
C ARG A 102 -19.81 -1.57 -20.02
N SER A 103 -19.31 -0.33 -20.12
CA SER A 103 -19.86 0.88 -20.76
C SER A 103 -19.21 2.08 -20.10
#